data_AF-Q9FQH2-F1
#
_entry.id   AF-Q9FQH2-F1
#
_cell.length_a   1.000
_cell.length_b   1.000
_cell.length_c   1.000
_cell.angle_alpha   90.00
_cell.angle_beta   90.00
_cell.angle_gamma   90.00
#
_symmetry.space_group_name_H-M   'P 1'
#
loop_
_entity.id
_entity.type
_entity.pdbx_description
1 polymer ?
#
loop_
_entity_poly.entity_id
_entity_poly.type
_entity_poly.pdbx_seq_one_letter_code
_entity_poly.pdbx_strand_id
1 'polypeptide(L)'
;EFDVKTAFLNDELTEEIYMDPPLGYALQGEYLERVCRLKKSLYGLKQSPRAWFERFGTVVIQNGFTRVHADHTCFVRNSVDGRRAILLFYVDDMDP
;
A
#
# COMPACT_ATOMS: atom_id res chain seq x y z
N GLU A 1 -17.24 1.80 -1.44
CA GLU A 1 -16.12 2.05 -0.55
C GLU A 1 -15.76 0.83 0.28
N PHE A 2 -14.53 0.34 0.11
CA PHE A 2 -13.89 -0.69 0.92
C PHE A 2 -12.55 -0.15 1.42
N ASP A 3 -12.30 -0.29 2.72
CA ASP A 3 -11.04 0.11 3.39
C ASP A 3 -10.18 -1.14 3.70
N VAL A 4 -8.91 -1.10 3.31
CA VAL A 4 -7.95 -2.17 3.59
C VAL A 4 -7.10 -1.81 4.80
N LYS A 5 -7.54 -2.26 5.98
CA LYS A 5 -6.93 -1.96 7.29
C LYS A 5 -5.43 -2.26 7.43
N THR A 6 -4.84 -3.06 6.54
CA THR A 6 -3.43 -3.47 6.60
C THR A 6 -2.67 -3.23 5.29
N ALA A 7 -3.15 -2.34 4.43
CA ALA A 7 -2.54 -2.00 3.14
C ALA A 7 -1.00 -1.90 3.22
N PHE A 8 -0.50 -1.08 4.16
CA PHE A 8 0.94 -0.82 4.29
C PHE A 8 1.72 -1.92 5.03
N LEU A 9 1.08 -2.65 5.95
CA LEU A 9 1.74 -3.70 6.73
C LEU A 9 2.04 -4.97 5.92
N ASN A 10 1.51 -5.06 4.70
CA ASN A 10 1.81 -6.17 3.81
C ASN A 10 3.02 -5.90 2.92
N ASP A 11 3.40 -4.63 2.73
CA ASP A 11 4.45 -4.28 1.79
C ASP A 11 5.86 -4.33 2.36
N GLU A 12 6.75 -4.87 1.54
CA GLU A 12 8.18 -4.86 1.81
C GLU A 12 8.74 -3.47 1.48
N LEU A 13 9.66 -3.01 2.32
CA LEU A 13 10.37 -1.77 2.08
C LEU A 13 11.48 -2.03 1.08
N THR A 14 11.40 -1.39 -0.09
CA THR A 14 12.50 -1.36 -1.07
C THR A 14 13.69 -0.54 -0.58
N GLU A 15 13.44 0.40 0.34
CA GLU A 15 14.44 1.31 0.91
C GLU A 15 14.71 0.97 2.37
N GLU A 16 15.94 1.18 2.82
CA GLU A 16 16.27 0.99 4.23
C GLU A 16 15.88 2.23 5.04
N ILE A 17 14.86 2.09 5.88
CA ILE A 17 14.31 3.21 6.67
C ILE A 17 14.51 2.95 8.15
N TYR A 18 15.00 3.98 8.82
CA TYR A 18 15.20 4.02 10.26
C TYR A 18 14.28 5.07 10.87
N MET A 19 13.79 4.80 12.08
CA MET A 19 13.00 5.76 12.86
C MET A 19 13.39 5.71 14.32
N ASP A 20 13.10 6.80 15.04
CA ASP A 20 13.21 6.80 16.49
C ASP A 20 12.20 5.82 17.10
N PRO A 21 12.55 5.18 18.23
CA PRO A 21 11.61 4.35 18.96
C PRO A 21 10.36 5.14 19.36
N PRO A 22 9.18 4.51 19.36
CA PRO A 22 7.93 5.20 19.66
C PRO A 22 7.92 5.78 21.08
N LEU A 23 7.20 6.89 21.27
CA LEU A 23 6.97 7.49 22.58
C LEU A 23 6.41 6.45 23.56
N GLY A 24 7.06 6.31 24.71
CA GLY A 24 6.73 5.29 25.71
C GLY A 24 7.59 4.03 25.66
N TYR A 25 8.44 3.88 24.64
CA TYR A 25 9.49 2.85 24.64
C TYR A 25 10.67 3.32 25.50
N ALA A 26 10.83 2.75 26.69
CA ALA A 26 11.90 3.13 27.60
C ALA A 26 13.25 2.60 27.10
N LEU A 27 14.04 3.49 26.49
CA LEU A 27 15.44 3.23 26.19
C LEU A 27 16.25 3.46 27.47
N GLN A 28 16.98 2.43 27.92
CA GLN A 28 17.87 2.52 29.09
C GLN A 28 19.29 2.09 28.69
N GLY A 29 20.30 2.65 29.35
CA GLY A 29 21.71 2.28 29.13
C GLY A 29 22.13 2.41 27.66
N GLU A 30 22.77 1.37 27.12
CA GLU A 30 23.32 1.30 25.76
C GLU A 30 22.27 1.37 24.62
N TYR A 31 20.99 1.47 24.96
CA TYR A 31 19.89 1.56 24.01
C TYR A 31 19.47 3.01 23.71
N LEU A 32 19.97 4.00 24.46
CA LEU A 32 19.61 5.43 24.30
C LEU A 32 19.90 6.01 22.91
N GLU A 33 20.91 5.48 22.21
CA GLU A 33 21.32 5.96 20.88
C GLU A 33 20.89 5.02 19.73
N ARG A 34 20.00 4.05 20.02
CA ARG A 34 19.56 3.09 19.00
C ARG A 34 18.32 3.57 18.27
N VAL A 35 18.34 3.35 16.96
CA VAL A 35 17.20 3.56 16.07
C VAL A 35 16.53 2.24 15.70
N CYS A 36 15.25 2.29 15.36
CA CYS A 36 14.50 1.15 14.86
C CYS A 36 14.63 1.07 13.33
N ARG A 37 15.08 -0.07 12.81
CA ARG A 37 14.98 -0.36 11.37
C ARG A 37 13.60 -0.91 11.04
N LEU A 38 12.90 -0.25 10.13
CA LEU A 38 11.61 -0.74 9.64
C LEU A 38 11.82 -1.94 8.73
N LYS A 39 11.05 -3.00 8.99
CA LYS A 39 11.02 -4.22 8.15
C LYS A 39 9.86 -4.23 7.16
N LYS A 40 8.82 -3.43 7.42
CA LYS A 40 7.61 -3.32 6.62
C LYS A 40 7.19 -1.87 6.54
N SER A 41 6.44 -1.52 5.50
CA SER A 41 5.94 -0.17 5.35
C SER A 41 4.91 0.17 6.44
N LEU A 42 4.93 1.41 6.92
CA LEU A 42 4.02 1.92 7.95
C LEU A 42 3.15 3.04 7.37
N TYR A 43 2.00 3.27 8.00
CA TYR A 43 1.20 4.47 7.74
C TYR A 43 2.04 5.73 7.95
N GLY A 44 1.84 6.73 7.09
CA GLY A 44 2.53 8.02 7.17
C GLY A 44 3.92 8.08 6.52
N LEU A 45 4.48 6.96 6.06
CA LEU A 45 5.67 7.04 5.20
C LEU A 45 5.27 7.48 3.80
N LYS A 46 6.05 8.40 3.20
CA LYS A 46 5.75 9.00 1.90
C LYS A 46 5.67 7.97 0.76
N GLN A 47 6.44 6.89 0.86
CA GLN A 47 6.50 5.84 -0.16
C GLN A 47 5.49 4.71 0.05
N SER A 48 4.88 4.58 1.23
CA SER A 48 3.90 3.52 1.52
C SER A 48 2.69 3.52 0.57
N PRO A 49 2.04 4.68 0.28
CA PRO A 49 0.95 4.74 -0.71
C PRO A 49 1.33 4.21 -2.09
N ARG A 50 2.53 4.55 -2.55
CA ARG A 50 3.01 4.16 -3.88
C ARG A 50 3.31 2.67 -3.96
N ALA A 51 4.01 2.13 -2.95
CA ALA A 51 4.32 0.70 -2.90
C ALA A 51 3.03 -0.12 -2.92
N TRP A 52 2.06 0.27 -2.08
CA TRP A 52 0.76 -0.39 -2.00
C TRP A 52 0.02 -0.34 -3.34
N PHE A 53 -0.01 0.83 -3.99
CA PHE A 53 -0.59 1.00 -5.32
C PHE A 53 0.02 0.06 -6.37
N GLU A 54 1.35 -0.06 -6.41
CA GLU A 54 2.05 -0.91 -7.38
C GLU A 54 1.74 -2.40 -7.16
N ARG A 55 1.76 -2.84 -5.89
CA ARG A 55 1.45 -4.22 -5.53
C ARG A 55 -0.01 -4.58 -5.77
N PHE A 56 -0.94 -3.77 -5.27
CA PHE A 56 -2.36 -3.99 -5.47
C PHE A 56 -2.73 -3.95 -6.95
N GLY A 57 -2.20 -2.98 -7.69
CA GLY A 57 -2.37 -2.88 -9.13
C GLY A 57 -1.92 -4.15 -9.88
N THR A 58 -0.82 -4.77 -9.45
CA THR A 58 -0.35 -6.04 -10.01
C THR A 58 -1.35 -7.17 -9.75
N VAL A 59 -1.85 -7.29 -8.52
CA VAL A 59 -2.86 -8.30 -8.16
C VAL A 59 -4.15 -8.10 -8.95
N VAL A 60 -4.63 -6.86 -9.08
CA VAL A 60 -5.84 -6.53 -9.84
C VAL A 60 -5.70 -6.91 -11.32
N ILE A 61 -4.55 -6.60 -11.92
CA ILE A 61 -4.25 -6.98 -13.31
C ILE A 61 -4.22 -8.51 -13.47
N GLN A 62 -3.60 -9.24 -12.54
CA GLN A 62 -3.59 -10.71 -12.53
C GLN A 62 -5.01 -11.30 -12.40
N ASN A 63 -5.94 -10.57 -11.79
CA ASN A 63 -7.36 -10.94 -11.67
C ASN A 63 -8.21 -10.54 -12.90
N GLY A 64 -7.56 -10.20 -14.01
CA GLY A 64 -8.20 -9.99 -15.32
C GLY A 64 -8.72 -8.57 -15.54
N PHE A 65 -8.35 -7.61 -14.70
CA PHE A 65 -8.59 -6.19 -14.98
C PHE A 65 -7.48 -5.62 -15.87
N THR A 66 -7.79 -4.55 -16.60
CA THR A 66 -6.83 -3.76 -17.35
C THR A 66 -6.84 -2.31 -16.84
N ARG A 67 -5.66 -1.71 -16.74
CA ARG A 67 -5.52 -0.31 -16.31
C ARG A 67 -5.93 0.62 -17.45
N VAL A 68 -6.71 1.65 -17.14
CA VAL A 68 -7.15 2.65 -18.11
C VAL A 68 -5.99 3.59 -18.45
N HIS A 69 -5.80 3.90 -19.73
CA HIS A 69 -4.69 4.77 -20.16
C HIS A 69 -4.90 6.24 -19.75
N ALA A 70 -6.15 6.69 -19.73
CA ALA A 70 -6.49 8.07 -19.36
C ALA A 70 -6.40 8.33 -17.83
N ASP A 71 -6.46 7.28 -17.01
CA ASP A 71 -6.42 7.38 -15.55
C ASP A 71 -5.71 6.16 -14.95
N HIS A 72 -4.56 6.42 -14.34
CA HIS A 72 -3.73 5.37 -13.74
C HIS A 72 -4.41 4.67 -12.56
N THR A 73 -5.36 5.31 -11.87
CA THR A 73 -6.08 4.76 -10.72
C THR A 73 -7.28 3.91 -11.09
N CYS A 74 -7.67 3.93 -12.37
CA CYS A 74 -8.86 3.24 -12.86
C CYS A 74 -8.50 1.90 -13.53
N PHE A 75 -9.19 0.85 -13.11
CA PHE A 75 -9.07 -0.49 -13.65
C PHE A 75 -10.43 -0.98 -14.14
N VAL A 76 -10.45 -1.64 -15.29
CA VAL A 76 -11.70 -2.13 -15.90
C VAL A 76 -11.58 -3.59 -16.24
N ARG A 77 -12.65 -4.36 -15.98
CA ARG A 77 -12.79 -5.74 -16.45
C ARG A 77 -14.10 -5.89 -17.19
N ASN A 78 -14.03 -6.38 -18.42
CA ASN A 78 -15.20 -6.73 -19.20
C ASN A 78 -15.41 -8.25 -19.14
N SER A 79 -16.62 -8.67 -18.81
CA SER A 79 -17.05 -10.05 -18.83
C SER A 79 -17.54 -10.45 -20.21
N VAL A 80 -17.52 -11.75 -20.49
CA VAL A 80 -17.96 -12.33 -21.77
C VAL A 80 -19.46 -12.09 -22.02
N ASP A 81 -20.25 -11.98 -20.95
CA ASP A 81 -21.68 -11.69 -21.00
C ASP A 81 -22.00 -10.18 -21.12
N GLY A 82 -21.00 -9.34 -21.41
CA GLY A 82 -21.15 -7.91 -21.62
C GLY A 82 -21.19 -7.07 -20.33
N ARG A 83 -21.10 -7.69 -19.14
CA ARG A 83 -20.99 -6.95 -17.88
C ARG A 83 -19.63 -6.27 -17.77
N ARG A 84 -19.60 -5.09 -17.14
CA ARG A 84 -18.38 -4.34 -16.86
C ARG A 84 -18.23 -4.11 -15.37
N ALA A 85 -17.05 -4.40 -14.83
CA ALA A 85 -16.63 -3.98 -13.51
C ALA A 85 -15.60 -2.85 -13.67
N ILE A 86 -15.75 -1.81 -12.87
CA ILE A 86 -14.81 -0.68 -12.78
C ILE A 86 -14.31 -0.67 -11.35
N LEU A 87 -13.02 -0.48 -11.17
CA LEU A 87 -12.39 -0.33 -9.86
C LEU A 87 -11.60 0.96 -9.87
N LEU A 88 -11.96 1.87 -8.97
CA LEU A 88 -11.21 3.09 -8.70
C LEU A 88 -10.41 2.89 -7.42
N PHE A 89 -9.12 3.21 -7.48
CA PHE A 89 -8.21 2.98 -6.38
C PHE A 89 -7.54 4.28 -5.94
N TYR A 90 -7.90 4.78 -4.76
CA TYR A 90 -7.38 6.04 -4.24
C TYR A 90 -6.73 5.84 -2.87
N VAL A 91 -5.41 5.70 -2.87
CA VAL A 91 -4.55 5.56 -1.67
C VAL A 91 -4.94 4.36 -0.78
N ASP A 92 -5.93 4.52 0.08
CA ASP A 92 -6.45 3.50 1.02
C ASP A 92 -7.91 3.11 0.77
N ASP A 93 -8.63 3.88 -0.04
CA ASP A 93 -10.05 3.69 -0.33
C ASP A 93 -10.25 3.05 -1.71
N MET A 94 -11.08 2.01 -1.75
CA MET A 94 -11.53 1.38 -2.99
C MET A 94 -13.02 1.63 -3.22
N ASP A 95 -13.36 2.24 -4.36
CA ASP A 95 -14.75 2.43 -4.74
C ASP A 95 -15.20 1.41 -5.81
N PRO A 96 -16.29 0.64 -5.56
CA PRO A 96 -16.82 -0.38 -6.46
C PRO A 96 -17.66 0.19 -7.61
#